data_AF-A0A2N9NYB2-F1
#
_entry.id   AF-A0A2N9NYB2-F1
#
_cell.length_a   1.000
_cell.length_b   1.000
_cell.length_c   1.000
_cell.angle_alpha   90.00
_cell.angle_beta   90.00
_cell.angle_gamma   90.00
#
_symmetry.space_group_name_H-M   'P 1'
#
loop_
_entity.id
_entity.type
_entity.pdbx_description
1 polymer ?
#
loop_
_entity_poly.entity_id
_entity_poly.type
_entity_poly.pdbx_seq_one_letter_code
_entity_poly.pdbx_strand_id
1 'polypeptide(L)'
;MNLNWQGRSQARGGHILLVVLVMVGISLLAAAALYSYTSSSELVNQRNNDYSVAVSAAEAATEKVLAQVISDFQNNGGTYVLMHTNSYSQMVPLASESASWSGFDFMDLSGNTGSTEIQYVPLSGYPLVNSQYGPLHGFTDQLRILSNARAHNSLSGVIGSVYQDINLTQVPIFQYAIFYNVTLEFTPLPPMTVIGPVHCNTNIYLNPFGTLTFMNDVTCSGTIVQGINPASPMPPLGGTVVFNGAHDSGLSTLRLPIGTNNSPAAVQQVIQIPPALEDPNSAMGLQRYYNKADLIILVGNTNILAESGRSTFFARLVPTNELSTFVSTNVSFYNKREAKTVRAIQIDVGGLVRWNATNVSVSPFLPLHNVGTVFVADVRTLASTNEPGIRLVNGTNLPPLGLTVATPDPLYIQGNYNAPASALGTTNTTGTLPASIAADAITILSVNWSDANSSLPLASRIAGSTTVNAAFLTGIVASTSASDSGGVENFPRFLEDWSSATLTYNGSMVCMFYSAIATGMWQGIGPTYDIYNPPTRNWGLDQNFQYQNKLPPSTPSLMILVRQGWHIPAAFTTNTVSCF
;
A
#
# COMPACT_ATOMS: atom_id res chain seq x y z
N MET A 1 87.27 -93.36 16.09
CA MET A 1 87.82 -92.17 16.78
C MET A 1 87.80 -91.02 15.77
N ASN A 2 86.93 -90.04 16.02
CA ASN A 2 86.78 -88.68 15.47
C ASN A 2 86.87 -88.40 13.96
N LEU A 3 85.69 -88.19 13.36
CA LEU A 3 85.46 -87.38 12.16
C LEU A 3 85.50 -85.89 12.54
N ASN A 4 86.44 -85.13 11.98
CA ASN A 4 86.54 -83.68 12.11
C ASN A 4 85.99 -83.00 10.85
N TRP A 5 84.82 -82.38 10.95
CA TRP A 5 84.31 -81.46 9.93
C TRP A 5 84.69 -80.03 10.31
N GLN A 6 85.61 -79.43 9.55
CA GLN A 6 85.91 -78.00 9.65
C GLN A 6 84.84 -77.19 8.90
N GLY A 7 84.03 -76.43 9.64
CA GLY A 7 83.12 -75.44 9.08
C GLY A 7 83.89 -74.22 8.55
N ARG A 8 83.69 -73.88 7.26
CA ARG A 8 84.12 -72.61 6.68
C ARG A 8 83.07 -71.53 6.98
N SER A 9 83.43 -70.50 7.74
CA SER A 9 82.63 -69.28 7.87
C SER A 9 82.83 -68.38 6.66
N GLN A 10 81.82 -68.26 5.79
CA GLN A 10 81.78 -67.23 4.76
C GLN A 10 81.46 -65.86 5.39
N ALA A 11 82.25 -64.85 5.03
CA ALA A 11 82.00 -63.45 5.35
C ALA A 11 80.69 -62.96 4.68
N ARG A 12 79.57 -62.97 5.43
CA ARG A 12 78.32 -62.31 5.07
C ARG A 12 78.27 -60.90 5.69
N GLY A 13 79.05 -59.97 5.15
CA GLY A 13 79.12 -58.59 5.67
C GLY A 13 78.50 -57.50 4.79
N GLY A 14 78.29 -57.72 3.48
CA GLY A 14 77.96 -56.64 2.54
C GLY A 14 76.48 -56.50 2.11
N HIS A 15 75.69 -57.59 2.12
CA HIS A 15 74.32 -57.59 1.58
C HIS A 15 73.26 -57.07 2.58
N ILE A 16 73.53 -57.18 3.88
CA ILE A 16 72.62 -56.70 4.93
C ILE A 16 72.55 -55.17 4.90
N LEU A 17 73.69 -54.50 4.69
CA LEU A 17 73.74 -53.04 4.59
C LEU A 17 72.89 -52.51 3.42
N LEU A 18 72.95 -53.19 2.26
CA LEU A 18 72.19 -52.79 1.06
C LEU A 18 70.68 -52.99 1.26
N VAL A 19 70.25 -54.10 1.86
CA VAL A 19 68.83 -54.36 2.18
C VAL A 19 68.32 -53.37 3.23
N VAL A 20 69.12 -53.05 4.25
CA VAL A 20 68.78 -52.02 5.24
C VAL A 20 68.66 -50.65 4.59
N LEU A 21 69.57 -50.26 3.71
CA LEU A 21 69.50 -48.99 2.97
C LEU A 21 68.26 -48.90 2.08
N VAL A 22 67.88 -49.98 1.39
CA VAL A 22 66.66 -50.03 0.58
C VAL A 22 65.41 -49.95 1.45
N MET A 23 65.35 -50.68 2.56
CA MET A 23 64.21 -50.62 3.49
C MET A 23 64.09 -49.26 4.18
N VAL A 24 65.20 -48.62 4.53
CA VAL A 24 65.24 -47.24 5.03
C VAL A 24 64.76 -46.28 3.94
N GLY A 25 65.20 -46.47 2.69
CA GLY A 25 64.73 -45.67 1.55
C GLY A 25 63.21 -45.78 1.33
N ILE A 26 62.66 -46.99 1.37
CA ILE A 26 61.20 -47.24 1.28
C ILE A 26 60.47 -46.62 2.47
N SER A 27 61.02 -46.74 3.68
CA SER A 27 60.43 -46.15 4.90
C SER A 27 60.42 -44.63 4.86
N LEU A 28 61.50 -44.01 4.35
CA LEU A 28 61.58 -42.56 4.15
C LEU A 28 60.62 -42.07 3.07
N LEU A 29 60.45 -42.82 1.98
CA LEU A 29 59.46 -42.52 0.94
C LEU A 29 58.02 -42.62 1.49
N ALA A 30 57.73 -43.65 2.29
CA ALA A 30 56.43 -43.79 2.94
C ALA A 30 56.17 -42.65 3.94
N ALA A 31 57.18 -42.27 4.74
CA ALA A 31 57.09 -41.14 5.65
C ALA A 31 56.90 -39.80 4.91
N ALA A 32 57.61 -39.58 3.80
CA ALA A 32 57.44 -38.39 2.96
C ALA A 32 56.05 -38.33 2.31
N ALA A 33 55.51 -39.47 1.87
CA ALA A 33 54.16 -39.55 1.32
C ALA A 33 53.09 -39.26 2.39
N LEU A 34 53.24 -39.79 3.61
CA LEU A 34 52.36 -39.51 4.75
C LEU A 34 52.43 -38.05 5.17
N TYR A 35 53.63 -37.46 5.23
CA TYR A 35 53.81 -36.04 5.54
C TYR A 35 53.16 -35.14 4.48
N SER A 36 53.36 -35.44 3.20
CA SER A 36 52.74 -34.71 2.09
C SER A 36 51.20 -34.80 2.14
N TYR A 37 50.67 -35.99 2.42
CA TYR A 37 49.22 -36.20 2.55
C TYR A 37 48.63 -35.43 3.75
N THR A 38 49.23 -35.57 4.93
CA THR A 38 48.77 -34.88 6.15
C THR A 38 48.85 -33.36 6.01
N SER A 39 49.96 -32.82 5.50
CA SER A 39 50.11 -31.39 5.23
C SER A 39 49.08 -30.88 4.21
N SER A 40 48.81 -31.65 3.15
CA SER A 40 47.78 -31.29 2.16
C SER A 40 46.38 -31.31 2.79
N SER A 41 46.06 -32.32 3.60
CA SER A 41 44.79 -32.41 4.32
C SER A 41 44.60 -31.25 5.31
N GLU A 42 45.63 -30.87 6.07
CA GLU A 42 45.59 -29.72 6.97
C GLU A 42 45.34 -28.41 6.21
N LEU A 43 46.02 -28.18 5.10
CA LEU A 43 45.82 -26.99 4.27
C LEU A 43 44.42 -26.93 3.68
N VAL A 44 43.89 -28.06 3.19
CA VAL A 44 42.51 -28.13 2.67
C VAL A 44 41.49 -27.86 3.78
N ASN A 45 41.70 -28.43 4.98
CA ASN A 45 40.84 -28.20 6.14
C ASN A 45 40.88 -26.74 6.61
N GLN A 46 42.07 -26.15 6.72
CA GLN A 46 42.26 -24.75 7.06
C GLN A 46 41.54 -23.85 6.04
N ARG A 47 41.76 -24.10 4.74
CA ARG A 47 41.12 -23.34 3.66
C ARG A 47 39.59 -23.46 3.69
N ASN A 48 39.08 -24.65 4.02
CA ASN A 48 37.64 -24.88 4.16
C ASN A 48 37.06 -24.11 5.36
N ASN A 49 37.75 -24.10 6.50
CA ASN A 49 37.35 -23.32 7.67
C ASN A 49 37.38 -21.82 7.39
N ASP A 50 38.47 -21.32 6.79
CA ASP A 50 38.61 -19.91 6.37
C ASP A 50 37.47 -19.51 5.42
N TYR A 51 37.12 -20.38 4.47
CA TYR A 51 36.00 -20.15 3.54
C TYR A 51 34.66 -20.07 4.28
N SER A 52 34.35 -21.02 5.17
CA SER A 52 33.10 -20.99 5.94
C SER A 52 32.99 -19.71 6.78
N VAL A 53 34.07 -19.27 7.42
CA VAL A 53 34.10 -18.03 8.20
C VAL A 53 33.90 -16.80 7.30
N ALA A 54 34.53 -16.77 6.13
CA ALA A 54 34.36 -15.70 5.15
C ALA A 54 32.92 -15.63 4.61
N VAL A 55 32.28 -16.78 4.33
CA VAL A 55 30.88 -16.83 3.90
C VAL A 55 29.95 -16.31 4.99
N SER A 56 30.14 -16.72 6.25
CA SER A 56 29.34 -16.19 7.36
C SER A 56 29.52 -14.68 7.57
N ALA A 57 30.72 -14.15 7.35
CA ALA A 57 30.94 -12.70 7.38
C ALA A 57 30.20 -11.99 6.22
N ALA A 58 30.30 -12.52 5.00
CA ALA A 58 29.55 -12.00 3.85
C ALA A 58 28.04 -12.02 4.10
N GLU A 59 27.51 -13.10 4.68
CA GLU A 59 26.11 -13.21 5.08
C GLU A 59 25.73 -12.10 6.07
N ALA A 60 26.53 -11.88 7.12
CA ALA A 60 26.28 -10.83 8.10
C ALA A 60 26.20 -9.43 7.46
N ALA A 61 27.03 -9.15 6.45
CA ALA A 61 26.95 -7.90 5.70
C ALA A 61 25.64 -7.79 4.89
N THR A 62 25.24 -8.86 4.20
CA THR A 62 23.97 -8.85 3.46
C THR A 62 22.74 -8.74 4.37
N GLU A 63 22.74 -9.39 5.54
CA GLU A 63 21.65 -9.31 6.52
C GLU A 63 21.55 -7.93 7.17
N LYS A 64 22.68 -7.24 7.40
CA LYS A 64 22.69 -5.86 7.89
C LYS A 64 21.98 -4.92 6.92
N VAL A 65 22.33 -4.99 5.63
CA VAL A 65 21.66 -4.21 4.59
C VAL A 65 20.17 -4.57 4.53
N LEU A 66 19.86 -5.86 4.51
CA LEU A 66 18.49 -6.34 4.41
C LEU A 66 17.60 -5.83 5.57
N ALA A 67 18.11 -5.84 6.79
CA ALA A 67 17.39 -5.32 7.96
C ALA A 67 17.04 -3.84 7.81
N GLN A 68 17.98 -3.03 7.29
CA GLN A 68 17.72 -1.63 7.00
C GLN A 68 16.68 -1.47 5.88
N VAL A 69 16.85 -2.18 4.76
CA VAL A 69 15.93 -2.12 3.62
C VAL A 69 14.51 -2.51 4.03
N ILE A 70 14.33 -3.53 4.89
CA ILE A 70 13.02 -3.90 5.44
C ILE A 70 12.38 -2.71 6.16
N SER A 71 13.13 -2.07 7.06
CA SER A 71 12.63 -0.93 7.83
C SER A 71 12.27 0.25 6.92
N ASP A 72 13.14 0.58 5.98
CA ASP A 72 12.94 1.72 5.07
C ASP A 72 11.81 1.47 4.07
N PHE A 73 11.70 0.26 3.53
CA PHE A 73 10.60 -0.10 2.63
C PHE A 73 9.24 -0.06 3.34
N GLN A 74 9.16 -0.58 4.57
CA GLN A 74 7.91 -0.59 5.33
C GLN A 74 7.45 0.81 5.74
N ASN A 75 8.39 1.69 6.08
CA ASN A 75 8.07 3.04 6.57
C ASN A 75 7.92 4.07 5.44
N ASN A 76 8.69 3.93 4.35
CA ASN A 76 8.85 4.97 3.33
C ASN A 76 8.57 4.48 1.89
N GLY A 77 8.40 3.17 1.66
CA GLY A 77 8.09 2.59 0.35
C GLY A 77 9.28 2.44 -0.61
N GLY A 78 9.00 1.90 -1.80
CA GLY A 78 10.03 1.50 -2.79
C GLY A 78 10.86 2.67 -3.34
N THR A 79 10.23 3.82 -3.58
CA THR A 79 10.93 5.03 -4.06
C THR A 79 12.02 5.48 -3.08
N TYR A 80 11.77 5.40 -1.77
CA TYR A 80 12.78 5.73 -0.77
C TYR A 80 13.96 4.74 -0.84
N VAL A 81 13.68 3.44 -0.96
CA VAL A 81 14.72 2.41 -1.12
C VAL A 81 15.59 2.69 -2.35
N LEU A 82 14.98 2.98 -3.49
CA LEU A 82 15.71 3.31 -4.72
C LEU A 82 16.68 4.49 -4.54
N MET A 83 16.25 5.55 -3.84
CA MET A 83 17.06 6.74 -3.59
C MET A 83 18.21 6.52 -2.59
N HIS A 84 18.15 5.46 -1.78
CA HIS A 84 19.14 5.16 -0.74
C HIS A 84 20.04 3.95 -1.04
N THR A 85 20.03 3.46 -2.28
CA THR A 85 20.89 2.34 -2.73
C THR A 85 22.37 2.57 -2.45
N ASN A 86 22.87 3.81 -2.62
CA ASN A 86 24.24 4.19 -2.28
C ASN A 86 24.54 4.19 -0.77
N SER A 87 23.53 4.46 0.07
CA SER A 87 23.69 4.37 1.52
C SER A 87 23.77 2.91 1.95
N TYR A 88 22.91 2.07 1.38
CA TYR A 88 22.92 0.62 1.61
C TYR A 88 24.23 -0.02 1.18
N SER A 89 24.83 0.40 0.07
CA SER A 89 26.10 -0.15 -0.40
C SER A 89 27.26 0.10 0.57
N GLN A 90 27.14 1.08 1.49
CA GLN A 90 28.16 1.38 2.49
C GLN A 90 27.88 0.70 3.85
N MET A 91 26.79 -0.08 3.97
CA MET A 91 26.38 -0.70 5.23
C MET A 91 27.09 -2.05 5.46
N VAL A 92 28.37 -1.99 5.77
CA VAL A 92 29.17 -3.15 6.19
C VAL A 92 29.18 -3.30 7.71
N PRO A 93 29.35 -4.52 8.27
CA PRO A 93 29.54 -4.72 9.70
C PRO A 93 30.76 -3.93 10.24
N LEU A 94 30.59 -3.24 11.35
CA LEU A 94 31.59 -2.32 11.91
C LEU A 94 32.15 -2.80 13.24
N ALA A 95 33.42 -2.46 13.51
CA ALA A 95 34.08 -2.77 14.78
C ALA A 95 33.35 -2.21 16.02
N SER A 96 32.57 -1.14 15.85
CA SER A 96 31.72 -0.56 16.89
C SER A 96 30.51 -1.42 17.26
N GLU A 97 30.07 -2.29 16.35
CA GLU A 97 28.97 -3.25 16.57
C GLU A 97 29.50 -4.53 17.21
N SER A 98 30.66 -4.99 16.73
CA SER A 98 31.43 -6.06 17.35
C SER A 98 32.90 -5.95 16.96
N ALA A 99 33.79 -6.05 17.93
CA ALA A 99 35.24 -5.96 17.70
C ALA A 99 35.73 -7.01 16.69
N SER A 100 35.05 -8.15 16.58
CA SER A 100 35.39 -9.21 15.61
C SER A 100 35.32 -8.74 14.15
N TRP A 101 34.52 -7.72 13.83
CA TRP A 101 34.37 -7.22 12.45
C TRP A 101 35.60 -6.48 11.94
N SER A 102 36.52 -6.04 12.82
CA SER A 102 37.78 -5.42 12.36
C SER A 102 38.73 -6.40 11.67
N GLY A 103 38.47 -7.71 11.79
CA GLY A 103 39.27 -8.77 11.17
C GLY A 103 38.84 -9.15 9.75
N PHE A 104 37.96 -8.37 9.12
CA PHE A 104 37.38 -8.69 7.80
C PHE A 104 37.44 -7.50 6.85
N ASP A 105 37.70 -7.80 5.57
CA ASP A 105 37.41 -6.90 4.45
C ASP A 105 36.07 -7.29 3.83
N PHE A 106 35.10 -6.38 3.82
CA PHE A 106 33.86 -6.53 3.05
C PHE A 106 34.00 -5.82 1.71
N MET A 107 33.63 -6.47 0.61
CA MET A 107 33.87 -5.96 -0.74
C MET A 107 32.65 -6.11 -1.65
N ASP A 108 32.47 -5.11 -2.52
CA ASP A 108 31.53 -5.16 -3.64
C ASP A 108 32.05 -6.06 -4.79
N LEU A 109 31.35 -6.09 -5.92
CA LEU A 109 31.76 -6.86 -7.11
C LEU A 109 33.04 -6.34 -7.76
N SER A 110 33.36 -5.06 -7.57
CA SER A 110 34.58 -4.43 -8.10
C SER A 110 35.79 -4.63 -7.19
N GLY A 111 35.60 -5.23 -6.01
CA GLY A 111 36.66 -5.44 -5.03
C GLY A 111 36.93 -4.24 -4.13
N ASN A 112 36.06 -3.22 -4.14
CA ASN A 112 36.22 -2.07 -3.24
C ASN A 112 35.91 -2.49 -1.81
N THR A 113 36.87 -2.32 -0.91
CA THR A 113 36.71 -2.62 0.51
C THR A 113 35.80 -1.63 1.21
N GLY A 114 35.08 -2.08 2.24
CA GLY A 114 34.11 -1.26 2.99
C GLY A 114 32.79 -1.08 2.26
N SER A 115 32.47 -1.96 1.30
CA SER A 115 31.29 -1.85 0.45
C SER A 115 30.58 -3.20 0.29
N THR A 116 29.27 -3.14 0.03
CA THR A 116 28.42 -4.24 -0.45
C THR A 116 27.79 -3.82 -1.78
N GLU A 117 27.61 -4.77 -2.68
CA GLU A 117 26.95 -4.55 -3.97
C GLU A 117 25.42 -4.51 -3.80
N ILE A 118 24.77 -3.49 -4.37
CA ILE A 118 23.32 -3.32 -4.38
C ILE A 118 22.85 -3.15 -5.82
N GLN A 119 21.93 -4.02 -6.26
CA GLN A 119 21.35 -3.93 -7.61
C GLN A 119 19.83 -3.85 -7.49
N TYR A 120 19.25 -2.70 -7.86
CA TYR A 120 17.81 -2.47 -7.86
C TYR A 120 17.26 -2.60 -9.28
N VAL A 121 16.21 -3.40 -9.44
CA VAL A 121 15.53 -3.64 -10.71
C VAL A 121 14.05 -3.29 -10.54
N PRO A 122 13.57 -2.17 -11.11
CA PRO A 122 12.15 -1.90 -11.15
C PRO A 122 11.48 -2.90 -12.09
N LEU A 123 10.42 -3.57 -11.65
CA LEU A 123 9.65 -4.44 -12.54
C LEU A 123 8.34 -3.76 -12.91
N SER A 124 7.87 -4.07 -14.11
CA SER A 124 6.58 -3.60 -14.59
C SER A 124 5.50 -4.66 -14.36
N GLY A 125 4.28 -4.19 -14.16
CA GLY A 125 3.10 -5.04 -14.07
C GLY A 125 2.43 -5.01 -12.70
N TYR A 126 1.32 -5.74 -12.64
CA TYR A 126 0.46 -5.83 -11.47
C TYR A 126 0.06 -7.29 -11.23
N PRO A 127 1.03 -8.19 -11.00
CA PRO A 127 0.75 -9.61 -10.81
C PRO A 127 0.02 -9.87 -9.49
N LEU A 128 -0.59 -11.06 -9.42
CA LEU A 128 -1.09 -11.61 -8.16
C LEU A 128 0.07 -11.78 -7.17
N VAL A 129 -0.18 -11.40 -5.92
CA VAL A 129 0.75 -11.63 -4.81
C VAL A 129 0.52 -13.05 -4.30
N ASN A 130 1.55 -13.90 -4.46
CA ASN A 130 1.51 -15.28 -4.02
C ASN A 130 1.38 -15.41 -2.48
N SER A 131 1.12 -16.62 -1.99
CA SER A 131 1.08 -16.97 -0.56
C SER A 131 -0.15 -16.38 0.18
N GLN A 132 0.04 -15.92 1.41
CA GLN A 132 -1.00 -15.46 2.35
C GLN A 132 -1.81 -14.23 1.93
N TYR A 133 -1.47 -13.61 0.80
CA TYR A 133 -2.10 -12.40 0.29
C TYR A 133 -2.92 -12.63 -0.99
N GLY A 134 -3.01 -13.86 -1.50
CA GLY A 134 -3.95 -14.16 -2.58
C GLY A 134 -5.38 -13.87 -2.12
N PRO A 135 -6.22 -13.19 -2.92
CA PRO A 135 -6.16 -12.88 -4.36
C PRO A 135 -5.73 -11.43 -4.68
N LEU A 136 -4.97 -10.77 -3.81
CA LEU A 136 -4.55 -9.39 -4.03
C LEU A 136 -3.44 -9.30 -5.07
N HIS A 137 -3.42 -8.19 -5.79
CA HIS A 137 -2.37 -7.82 -6.73
C HIS A 137 -1.42 -6.79 -6.10
N GLY A 138 -0.20 -6.71 -6.62
CA GLY A 138 0.79 -5.76 -6.11
C GLY A 138 1.87 -5.41 -7.13
N PHE A 139 2.48 -4.25 -6.93
CA PHE A 139 3.66 -3.82 -7.67
C PHE A 139 4.88 -4.41 -7.00
N THR A 140 5.76 -5.07 -7.75
CA THR A 140 6.92 -5.74 -7.18
C THR A 140 8.18 -5.24 -7.85
N ASP A 141 9.10 -4.67 -7.08
CA ASP A 141 10.45 -4.40 -7.55
C ASP A 141 11.40 -5.46 -6.97
N GLN A 142 12.55 -5.69 -7.61
CA GLN A 142 13.54 -6.63 -7.14
C GLN A 142 14.80 -5.90 -6.68
N LEU A 143 15.36 -6.30 -5.54
CA LEU A 143 16.65 -5.84 -5.04
C LEU A 143 17.55 -7.05 -4.83
N ARG A 144 18.79 -6.97 -5.32
CA ARG A 144 19.86 -7.90 -4.99
C ARG A 144 20.85 -7.22 -4.07
N ILE A 145 21.19 -7.90 -2.99
CA ILE A 145 22.23 -7.51 -2.04
C ILE A 145 23.32 -8.56 -2.11
N LEU A 146 24.56 -8.16 -2.40
CA LEU A 146 25.69 -9.07 -2.46
C LEU A 146 26.87 -8.51 -1.65
N SER A 147 27.53 -9.37 -0.90
CA SER A 147 28.79 -9.01 -0.24
C SER A 147 29.81 -10.11 -0.46
N ASN A 148 31.05 -9.70 -0.74
CA ASN A 148 32.22 -10.57 -0.59
C ASN A 148 32.87 -10.26 0.75
N ALA A 149 33.49 -11.24 1.39
CA ALA A 149 34.24 -11.04 2.62
C ALA A 149 35.54 -11.84 2.64
N ARG A 150 36.58 -11.27 3.24
CA ARG A 150 37.90 -11.91 3.43
C ARG A 150 38.37 -11.68 4.86
N ALA A 151 38.78 -12.73 5.55
CA ALA A 151 39.38 -12.61 6.87
C ALA A 151 40.86 -12.19 6.77
N HIS A 152 41.30 -11.21 7.56
CA HIS A 152 42.69 -10.72 7.57
C HIS A 152 43.69 -11.76 8.08
N ASN A 153 43.24 -12.65 8.97
CA ASN A 153 44.05 -13.70 9.56
C ASN A 153 44.06 -15.00 8.73
N SER A 154 43.40 -15.03 7.57
CA SER A 154 43.41 -16.20 6.68
C SER A 154 44.76 -16.32 6.00
N LEU A 155 45.45 -17.44 6.24
CA LEU A 155 46.68 -17.80 5.53
C LEU A 155 46.42 -18.15 4.05
N SER A 156 45.18 -18.52 3.73
CA SER A 156 44.76 -18.96 2.40
C SER A 156 44.25 -17.82 1.52
N GLY A 157 43.94 -16.66 2.11
CA GLY A 157 43.40 -15.48 1.41
C GLY A 157 42.05 -15.72 0.74
N VAL A 158 41.28 -16.71 1.20
CA VAL A 158 40.03 -17.11 0.56
C VAL A 158 38.96 -16.05 0.78
N ILE A 159 38.12 -15.85 -0.23
CA ILE A 159 37.02 -14.91 -0.22
C ILE A 159 35.72 -15.70 -0.27
N GLY A 160 34.85 -15.46 0.70
CA GLY A 160 33.47 -15.93 0.72
C GLY A 160 32.56 -14.89 0.06
N SER A 161 31.49 -15.33 -0.58
CA SER A 161 30.52 -14.46 -1.22
C SER A 161 29.12 -14.93 -0.93
N VAL A 162 28.21 -13.99 -0.66
CA VAL A 162 26.78 -14.26 -0.46
C VAL A 162 25.99 -13.23 -1.24
N TYR A 163 24.94 -13.67 -1.93
CA TYR A 163 23.90 -12.77 -2.39
C TYR A 163 22.50 -13.21 -1.97
N GLN A 164 21.64 -12.21 -1.80
CA GLN A 164 20.23 -12.35 -1.51
C GLN A 164 19.42 -11.57 -2.54
N ASP A 165 18.44 -12.24 -3.14
CA ASP A 165 17.41 -11.60 -3.96
C ASP A 165 16.16 -11.42 -3.13
N ILE A 166 15.63 -10.19 -3.13
CA ILE A 166 14.41 -9.84 -2.42
C ILE A 166 13.44 -9.11 -3.36
N ASN A 167 12.16 -9.39 -3.17
CA ASN A 167 11.07 -8.69 -3.83
C ASN A 167 10.45 -7.69 -2.85
N LEU A 168 10.35 -6.45 -3.30
CA LEU A 168 9.72 -5.32 -2.63
C LEU A 168 8.33 -5.15 -3.22
N THR A 169 7.32 -5.76 -2.60
CA THR A 169 5.95 -5.80 -3.11
C THR A 169 5.06 -4.79 -2.37
N GLN A 170 4.50 -3.83 -3.11
CA GLN A 170 3.49 -2.88 -2.66
C GLN A 170 2.09 -3.34 -3.08
N VAL A 171 1.20 -3.57 -2.10
CA VAL A 171 -0.20 -3.99 -2.33
C VAL A 171 -1.14 -2.83 -1.99
N PRO A 172 -1.68 -2.08 -2.97
CA PRO A 172 -2.58 -0.95 -2.71
C PRO A 172 -3.98 -1.42 -2.29
N ILE A 173 -4.75 -0.61 -1.57
CA ILE A 173 -6.13 -0.98 -1.19
C ILE A 173 -7.15 -0.89 -2.34
N PHE A 174 -6.88 -0.06 -3.37
CA PHE A 174 -7.87 0.29 -4.41
C PHE A 174 -7.86 -0.70 -5.59
N GLN A 175 -8.14 -1.97 -5.32
CA GLN A 175 -8.11 -3.04 -6.34
C GLN A 175 -9.48 -3.54 -6.76
N TYR A 176 -10.50 -3.27 -5.94
CA TYR A 176 -11.88 -3.70 -6.16
C TYR A 176 -12.74 -2.54 -6.59
N ALA A 177 -13.73 -2.79 -7.44
CA ALA A 177 -14.80 -1.82 -7.68
C ALA A 177 -15.54 -1.54 -6.38
N ILE A 178 -15.83 -2.61 -5.62
CA ILE A 178 -16.52 -2.57 -4.33
C ILE A 178 -15.82 -3.52 -3.36
N PHE A 179 -15.32 -2.98 -2.25
CA PHE A 179 -14.77 -3.73 -1.13
C PHE A 179 -15.50 -3.34 0.16
N TYR A 180 -16.04 -4.32 0.88
CA TYR A 180 -16.70 -4.09 2.16
C TYR A 180 -16.10 -4.97 3.25
N ASN A 181 -15.79 -4.36 4.39
CA ASN A 181 -15.38 -5.08 5.60
C ASN A 181 -16.55 -5.28 6.60
N VAL A 182 -17.64 -4.55 6.38
CA VAL A 182 -18.93 -4.73 7.06
C VAL A 182 -19.90 -5.46 6.12
N THR A 183 -21.15 -5.69 6.53
CA THR A 183 -22.18 -6.28 5.66
C THR A 183 -22.34 -5.47 4.37
N LEU A 184 -22.31 -6.16 3.23
CA LEU A 184 -22.56 -5.59 1.92
C LEU A 184 -23.97 -5.96 1.47
N GLU A 185 -24.75 -4.98 1.08
CA GLU A 185 -26.09 -5.19 0.55
C GLU A 185 -26.31 -4.37 -0.73
N PHE A 186 -27.07 -4.96 -1.64
CA PHE A 186 -27.51 -4.35 -2.89
C PHE A 186 -29.04 -4.39 -2.93
N THR A 187 -29.67 -3.22 -2.97
CA THR A 187 -31.12 -3.05 -3.12
C THR A 187 -31.45 -2.06 -4.25
N PRO A 188 -30.79 -2.16 -5.43
CA PRO A 188 -30.98 -1.16 -6.48
C PRO A 188 -32.41 -1.22 -7.02
N LEU A 189 -33.07 -0.05 -7.04
CA LEU A 189 -34.39 0.08 -7.64
C LEU A 189 -34.30 0.11 -9.18
N PRO A 190 -33.55 1.04 -9.83
CA PRO A 190 -33.25 0.93 -11.25
C PRO A 190 -32.21 -0.17 -11.52
N PRO A 191 -32.11 -0.68 -12.77
CA PRO A 191 -31.03 -1.58 -13.14
C PRO A 191 -29.64 -1.02 -12.81
N MET A 192 -28.74 -1.90 -12.40
CA MET A 192 -27.38 -1.55 -12.00
C MET A 192 -26.39 -2.54 -12.57
N THR A 193 -25.35 -2.03 -13.24
CA THR A 193 -24.22 -2.83 -13.72
C THR A 193 -22.97 -2.43 -12.95
N VAL A 194 -22.28 -3.40 -12.37
CA VAL A 194 -20.99 -3.22 -11.69
C VAL A 194 -19.88 -3.74 -12.58
N ILE A 195 -18.94 -2.85 -12.94
CA ILE A 195 -17.77 -3.18 -13.74
C ILE A 195 -16.53 -3.23 -12.83
N GLY A 196 -15.91 -4.40 -12.70
CA GLY A 196 -14.78 -4.65 -11.81
C GLY A 196 -15.12 -5.59 -10.65
N PRO A 197 -14.10 -6.18 -10.00
CA PRO A 197 -14.30 -7.22 -8.99
C PRO A 197 -14.92 -6.66 -7.72
N VAL A 198 -15.70 -7.52 -7.04
CA VAL A 198 -16.38 -7.21 -5.77
C VAL A 198 -15.93 -8.18 -4.69
N HIS A 199 -15.62 -7.65 -3.51
CA HIS A 199 -15.30 -8.46 -2.34
C HIS A 199 -15.99 -7.97 -1.07
N CYS A 200 -16.43 -8.90 -0.22
CA CYS A 200 -16.91 -8.61 1.12
C CYS A 200 -16.29 -9.56 2.15
N ASN A 201 -15.68 -9.03 3.21
CA ASN A 201 -15.16 -9.85 4.32
C ASN A 201 -16.28 -10.47 5.19
N THR A 202 -17.55 -10.18 4.90
CA THR A 202 -18.72 -10.73 5.61
C THR A 202 -19.73 -11.32 4.62
N ASN A 203 -21.03 -11.12 4.83
CA ASN A 203 -22.09 -11.58 3.93
C ASN A 203 -22.37 -10.54 2.84
N ILE A 204 -22.85 -11.02 1.69
CA ILE A 204 -23.40 -10.20 0.60
C ILE A 204 -24.89 -10.52 0.47
N TYR A 205 -25.75 -9.51 0.56
CA TYR A 205 -27.19 -9.63 0.33
C TYR A 205 -27.59 -8.92 -0.97
N LEU A 206 -28.34 -9.61 -1.82
CA LEU A 206 -28.72 -9.13 -3.15
C LEU A 206 -30.24 -9.14 -3.28
N ASN A 207 -30.87 -7.98 -3.11
CA ASN A 207 -32.32 -7.79 -3.17
C ASN A 207 -32.71 -6.70 -4.20
N PRO A 208 -32.34 -6.83 -5.49
CA PRO A 208 -32.68 -5.81 -6.48
C PRO A 208 -34.18 -5.81 -6.80
N PHE A 209 -34.72 -4.66 -7.21
CA PHE A 209 -36.01 -4.58 -7.92
C PHE A 209 -35.83 -4.74 -9.44
N GLY A 210 -34.83 -4.05 -10.00
CA GLY A 210 -34.43 -4.19 -11.40
C GLY A 210 -33.47 -5.36 -11.64
N THR A 211 -32.67 -5.25 -12.70
CA THR A 211 -31.56 -6.18 -12.95
C THR A 211 -30.27 -5.67 -12.32
N LEU A 212 -29.64 -6.48 -11.48
CA LEU A 212 -28.29 -6.27 -10.96
C LEU A 212 -27.31 -7.19 -11.69
N THR A 213 -26.38 -6.61 -12.43
CA THR A 213 -25.39 -7.35 -13.24
C THR A 213 -23.98 -7.12 -12.70
N PHE A 214 -23.26 -8.19 -12.40
CA PHE A 214 -21.83 -8.16 -12.10
C PHE A 214 -21.04 -8.62 -13.32
N MET A 215 -20.15 -7.77 -13.81
CA MET A 215 -19.32 -8.06 -15.00
C MET A 215 -18.06 -8.87 -14.68
N ASN A 216 -17.67 -8.94 -13.41
CA ASN A 216 -16.47 -9.61 -12.92
C ASN A 216 -16.79 -10.42 -11.67
N ASP A 217 -15.76 -11.04 -11.09
CA ASP A 217 -15.90 -11.93 -9.94
C ASP A 217 -16.47 -11.22 -8.71
N VAL A 218 -17.36 -11.92 -8.01
CA VAL A 218 -17.97 -11.51 -6.74
C VAL A 218 -17.56 -12.51 -5.68
N THR A 219 -16.92 -12.03 -4.63
CA THR A 219 -16.33 -12.92 -3.62
C THR A 219 -16.73 -12.48 -2.23
N CYS A 220 -16.91 -13.43 -1.32
CA CYS A 220 -17.05 -13.09 0.09
C CYS A 220 -16.53 -14.16 1.04
N SER A 221 -16.19 -13.73 2.26
CA SER A 221 -15.81 -14.67 3.32
C SER A 221 -17.02 -15.32 4.00
N GLY A 222 -18.15 -14.61 4.04
CA GLY A 222 -19.43 -15.14 4.49
C GLY A 222 -20.16 -15.85 3.35
N THR A 223 -21.45 -15.54 3.20
CA THR A 223 -22.33 -16.11 2.18
C THR A 223 -22.87 -15.04 1.24
N ILE A 224 -22.94 -15.36 -0.05
CA ILE A 224 -23.70 -14.59 -1.05
C ILE A 224 -25.15 -15.08 -1.03
N VAL A 225 -26.07 -14.20 -0.64
CA VAL A 225 -27.50 -14.50 -0.52
C VAL A 225 -28.27 -13.65 -1.52
N GLN A 226 -28.97 -14.30 -2.45
CA GLN A 226 -29.97 -13.66 -3.30
C GLN A 226 -31.27 -13.49 -2.51
N GLY A 227 -31.37 -12.39 -1.79
CA GLY A 227 -32.47 -12.08 -0.91
C GLY A 227 -32.15 -10.91 0.03
N ILE A 228 -33.12 -10.63 0.90
CA ILE A 228 -33.02 -9.52 1.87
C ILE A 228 -31.88 -9.75 2.86
N ASN A 229 -31.26 -8.66 3.29
CA ASN A 229 -30.55 -8.65 4.56
C ASN A 229 -31.58 -8.91 5.68
N PRO A 230 -31.43 -9.94 6.54
CA PRO A 230 -32.36 -10.23 7.62
C PRO A 230 -32.52 -9.10 8.63
N ALA A 231 -31.53 -8.21 8.72
CA ALA A 231 -31.63 -7.02 9.56
C ALA A 231 -32.52 -5.94 8.92
N SER A 232 -32.70 -5.92 7.59
CA SER A 232 -33.46 -4.89 6.90
C SER A 232 -34.98 -5.04 7.10
N PRO A 233 -35.73 -3.94 7.25
CA PRO A 233 -37.19 -3.96 7.27
C PRO A 233 -37.79 -4.08 5.86
N MET A 234 -36.97 -4.05 4.80
CA MET A 234 -37.46 -4.05 3.43
C MET A 234 -38.03 -5.41 3.02
N PRO A 235 -39.10 -5.43 2.22
CA PRO A 235 -39.59 -6.66 1.64
C PRO A 235 -38.64 -7.16 0.51
N PRO A 236 -38.69 -8.45 0.18
CA PRO A 236 -38.08 -8.95 -1.06
C PRO A 236 -38.63 -8.23 -2.28
N LEU A 237 -37.76 -7.72 -3.16
CA LEU A 237 -38.16 -6.88 -4.30
C LEU A 237 -38.36 -7.65 -5.61
N GLY A 238 -37.87 -8.90 -5.70
CA GLY A 238 -38.18 -9.82 -6.80
C GLY A 238 -37.46 -9.56 -8.13
N GLY A 239 -36.43 -8.71 -8.15
CA GLY A 239 -35.60 -8.46 -9.34
C GLY A 239 -34.63 -9.61 -9.66
N THR A 240 -33.79 -9.38 -10.67
CA THR A 240 -32.89 -10.40 -11.23
C THR A 240 -31.43 -10.09 -10.91
N VAL A 241 -30.67 -11.11 -10.49
CA VAL A 241 -29.22 -11.03 -10.33
C VAL A 241 -28.54 -11.80 -11.46
N VAL A 242 -27.53 -11.19 -12.09
CA VAL A 242 -26.73 -11.79 -13.16
C VAL A 242 -25.25 -11.74 -12.79
N PHE A 243 -24.59 -12.89 -12.78
CA PHE A 243 -23.14 -13.01 -12.61
C PHE A 243 -22.50 -13.40 -13.95
N ASN A 244 -21.64 -12.55 -14.50
CA ASN A 244 -20.84 -12.86 -15.68
C ASN A 244 -19.41 -13.36 -15.33
N GLY A 245 -19.04 -13.30 -14.04
CA GLY A 245 -17.81 -13.87 -13.48
C GLY A 245 -18.09 -14.94 -12.41
N ALA A 246 -17.03 -15.39 -11.72
CA ALA A 246 -17.15 -16.31 -10.59
C ALA A 246 -17.90 -15.65 -9.41
N HIS A 247 -18.56 -16.45 -8.58
CA HIS A 247 -19.29 -15.95 -7.41
C HIS A 247 -19.08 -16.86 -6.20
N ASP A 248 -17.96 -16.68 -5.51
CA ASP A 248 -17.48 -17.61 -4.49
C ASP A 248 -17.76 -17.10 -3.06
N SER A 249 -18.29 -17.99 -2.22
CA SER A 249 -18.53 -17.77 -0.79
C SER A 249 -17.53 -18.58 0.06
N GLY A 250 -17.41 -18.26 1.34
CA GLY A 250 -16.56 -19.03 2.28
C GLY A 250 -15.06 -18.85 2.09
N LEU A 251 -14.62 -17.77 1.43
CA LEU A 251 -13.21 -17.46 1.26
C LEU A 251 -12.58 -16.90 2.55
N SER A 252 -11.25 -16.87 2.61
CA SER A 252 -10.56 -16.18 3.72
C SER A 252 -10.84 -14.68 3.69
N THR A 253 -10.94 -14.07 4.87
CA THR A 253 -11.07 -12.60 4.99
C THR A 253 -9.83 -11.92 4.47
N LEU A 254 -10.01 -10.89 3.65
CA LEU A 254 -8.91 -10.09 3.14
C LEU A 254 -8.52 -9.02 4.14
N ARG A 255 -7.25 -9.06 4.56
CA ARG A 255 -6.68 -8.05 5.45
C ARG A 255 -6.15 -6.88 4.61
N LEU A 256 -6.91 -5.80 4.50
CA LEU A 256 -6.45 -4.61 3.79
C LEU A 256 -5.37 -3.87 4.61
N PRO A 257 -4.35 -3.29 3.96
CA PRO A 257 -3.28 -2.54 4.62
C PRO A 257 -3.71 -1.12 5.02
N ILE A 258 -4.64 -1.05 5.95
CA ILE A 258 -5.13 0.20 6.51
C ILE A 258 -5.51 0.02 7.98
N GLY A 259 -5.13 1.00 8.80
CA GLY A 259 -5.31 0.97 10.25
C GLY A 259 -4.33 -0.01 10.91
N THR A 260 -4.38 -0.10 12.24
CA THR A 260 -3.59 -1.10 13.00
C THR A 260 -4.12 -2.52 12.83
N ASN A 261 -5.42 -2.62 12.51
CA ASN A 261 -6.13 -3.82 12.08
C ASN A 261 -7.35 -3.38 11.24
N ASN A 262 -8.06 -4.34 10.65
CA ASN A 262 -9.28 -4.05 9.89
C ASN A 262 -10.56 -4.08 10.73
N SER A 263 -10.51 -3.80 12.03
CA SER A 263 -11.76 -3.53 12.76
C SER A 263 -12.33 -2.17 12.31
N PRO A 264 -13.67 -2.01 12.23
CA PRO A 264 -14.29 -0.73 11.93
C PRO A 264 -13.76 0.44 12.77
N ALA A 265 -13.59 0.24 14.07
CA ALA A 265 -13.07 1.26 14.97
C ALA A 265 -11.63 1.66 14.63
N ALA A 266 -10.75 0.70 14.33
CA ALA A 266 -9.35 1.00 14.01
C ALA A 266 -9.21 1.73 12.66
N VAL A 267 -9.99 1.34 11.65
CA VAL A 267 -9.92 1.99 10.34
C VAL A 267 -10.56 3.38 10.36
N GLN A 268 -11.63 3.58 11.14
CA GLN A 268 -12.21 4.91 11.32
C GLN A 268 -11.20 5.91 11.90
N GLN A 269 -10.30 5.47 12.80
CA GLN A 269 -9.27 6.35 13.36
C GLN A 269 -8.32 6.91 12.28
N VAL A 270 -8.17 6.26 11.13
CA VAL A 270 -7.25 6.69 10.06
C VAL A 270 -7.62 8.07 9.48
N ILE A 271 -8.90 8.45 9.51
CA ILE A 271 -9.37 9.76 9.03
C ILE A 271 -9.48 10.81 10.14
N GLN A 272 -9.21 10.45 11.40
CA GLN A 272 -9.35 11.33 12.55
C GLN A 272 -8.09 12.15 12.83
N ILE A 273 -8.28 13.35 13.40
CA ILE A 273 -7.18 14.15 13.98
C ILE A 273 -6.48 13.31 15.06
N PRO A 274 -5.14 13.28 15.11
CA PRO A 274 -4.42 12.55 16.15
C PRO A 274 -4.79 13.05 17.56
N PRO A 275 -4.96 12.17 18.55
CA PRO A 275 -5.01 12.57 19.95
C PRO A 275 -3.75 13.33 20.35
N ALA A 276 -3.87 14.29 21.29
CA ALA A 276 -2.81 15.27 21.61
C ALA A 276 -1.44 14.69 22.02
N LEU A 277 -1.36 13.41 22.42
CA LEU A 277 -0.14 12.72 22.85
C LEU A 277 0.19 11.48 22.01
N GLU A 278 -0.50 11.28 20.88
CA GLU A 278 -0.18 10.18 19.99
C GLU A 278 1.16 10.45 19.28
N ASP A 279 2.13 9.53 19.44
CA ASP A 279 3.36 9.58 18.66
C ASP A 279 3.03 9.39 17.16
N PRO A 280 3.40 10.33 16.28
CA PRO A 280 3.22 10.18 14.84
C PRO A 280 3.93 8.96 14.23
N ASN A 281 4.90 8.37 14.93
CA ASN A 281 5.58 7.12 14.55
C ASN A 281 4.92 5.86 15.11
N SER A 282 3.91 5.99 15.96
CA SER A 282 3.14 4.83 16.42
C SER A 282 2.47 4.11 15.25
N ALA A 283 2.11 2.85 15.45
CA ALA A 283 1.43 2.05 14.42
C ALA A 283 0.14 2.71 13.89
N MET A 284 -0.58 3.48 14.71
CA MET A 284 -1.73 4.28 14.27
C MET A 284 -1.32 5.63 13.67
N GLY A 285 -0.35 6.32 14.28
CA GLY A 285 0.17 7.60 13.80
C GLY A 285 0.65 7.54 12.35
N LEU A 286 1.32 6.45 11.96
CA LEU A 286 1.76 6.21 10.58
C LEU A 286 0.60 5.97 9.60
N GLN A 287 -0.59 5.58 10.08
CA GLN A 287 -1.74 5.32 9.23
C GLN A 287 -2.55 6.59 8.96
N ARG A 288 -2.66 7.50 9.93
CA ARG A 288 -3.53 8.68 9.86
C ARG A 288 -3.24 9.57 8.66
N TYR A 289 -4.29 9.92 7.92
CA TYR A 289 -4.17 10.88 6.81
C TYR A 289 -3.67 12.24 7.27
N TYR A 290 -3.99 12.67 8.50
CA TYR A 290 -3.44 13.89 9.09
C TYR A 290 -1.90 13.92 9.01
N ASN A 291 -1.24 12.82 9.38
CA ASN A 291 0.22 12.71 9.39
C ASN A 291 0.82 12.46 8.00
N LYS A 292 0.01 12.06 7.03
CA LYS A 292 0.41 11.85 5.62
C LYS A 292 0.16 13.06 4.73
N ALA A 293 -0.61 14.04 5.20
CA ALA A 293 -0.99 15.20 4.41
C ALA A 293 0.22 16.07 4.06
N ASP A 294 0.18 16.69 2.88
CA ASP A 294 1.08 17.78 2.52
C ASP A 294 0.56 19.12 3.06
N LEU A 295 -0.77 19.28 3.10
CA LEU A 295 -1.48 20.45 3.57
C LEU A 295 -2.58 20.05 4.57
N ILE A 296 -2.60 20.70 5.72
CA ILE A 296 -3.58 20.52 6.78
C ILE A 296 -4.37 21.81 6.94
N ILE A 297 -5.69 21.72 7.02
CA ILE A 297 -6.61 22.85 7.17
C ILE A 297 -7.57 22.55 8.31
N LEU A 298 -7.45 23.28 9.41
CA LEU A 298 -8.33 23.18 10.57
C LEU A 298 -9.12 24.48 10.70
N VAL A 299 -10.44 24.40 10.62
CA VAL A 299 -11.32 25.56 10.76
C VAL A 299 -11.92 25.57 12.16
N GLY A 300 -11.51 26.53 12.98
CA GLY A 300 -12.06 26.77 14.31
C GLY A 300 -13.10 27.89 14.34
N ASN A 301 -13.61 28.20 15.53
CA ASN A 301 -14.66 29.21 15.72
C ASN A 301 -14.22 30.61 15.30
N THR A 302 -12.94 30.95 15.48
CA THR A 302 -12.40 32.30 15.27
C THR A 302 -11.20 32.35 14.32
N ASN A 303 -10.60 31.21 14.01
CA ASN A 303 -9.35 31.12 13.25
C ASN A 303 -9.39 29.92 12.29
N ILE A 304 -8.63 30.05 11.20
CA ILE A 304 -8.35 28.95 10.29
C ILE A 304 -6.85 28.71 10.37
N LEU A 305 -6.45 27.52 10.80
CA LEU A 305 -5.07 27.06 10.72
C LEU A 305 -4.89 26.35 9.38
N ALA A 306 -3.93 26.81 8.57
CA ALA A 306 -3.51 26.12 7.37
C ALA A 306 -1.99 26.00 7.38
N GLU A 307 -1.50 24.78 7.36
CA GLU A 307 -0.07 24.49 7.50
C GLU A 307 0.35 23.26 6.69
N SER A 308 1.64 23.15 6.44
CA SER A 308 2.24 21.96 5.86
C SER A 308 2.14 20.77 6.82
N GLY A 309 2.17 19.56 6.29
CA GLY A 309 2.12 18.37 7.15
C GLY A 309 3.45 17.92 7.73
N ARG A 310 3.47 16.67 8.16
CA ARG A 310 4.54 16.05 8.96
C ARG A 310 5.91 16.07 8.30
N SER A 311 6.01 15.97 6.97
CA SER A 311 7.27 16.00 6.22
C SER A 311 8.12 17.24 6.51
N THR A 312 7.49 18.30 7.02
CA THR A 312 8.10 19.57 7.40
C THR A 312 7.98 19.87 8.90
N PHE A 313 7.63 18.88 9.71
CA PHE A 313 7.32 19.03 11.14
C PHE A 313 6.22 20.07 11.43
N PHE A 314 5.22 20.16 10.54
CA PHE A 314 4.10 21.10 10.70
C PHE A 314 4.52 22.58 10.78
N ALA A 315 5.65 22.93 10.16
CA ALA A 315 6.33 24.20 10.43
C ALA A 315 6.14 25.28 9.36
N ARG A 316 5.31 25.08 8.33
CA ARG A 316 5.07 26.09 7.28
C ARG A 316 3.61 26.47 7.22
N LEU A 317 3.31 27.72 7.57
CA LEU A 317 1.97 28.28 7.50
C LEU A 317 1.63 28.71 6.07
N VAL A 318 0.38 28.51 5.67
CA VAL A 318 -0.19 29.11 4.46
C VAL A 318 -0.79 30.47 4.83
N PRO A 319 -0.31 31.58 4.25
CA PRO A 319 -0.87 32.91 4.50
C PRO A 319 -2.38 32.99 4.20
N THR A 320 -3.12 33.77 5.00
CA THR A 320 -4.59 33.87 4.88
C THR A 320 -5.04 34.36 3.50
N ASN A 321 -4.31 35.29 2.89
CA ASN A 321 -4.59 35.78 1.54
C ASN A 321 -4.44 34.68 0.48
N GLU A 322 -3.44 33.81 0.61
CA GLU A 322 -3.26 32.66 -0.28
C GLU A 322 -4.36 31.61 -0.06
N LEU A 323 -4.62 31.26 1.20
CA LEU A 323 -5.65 30.28 1.56
C LEU A 323 -7.04 30.68 1.03
N SER A 324 -7.36 31.97 1.12
CA SER A 324 -8.65 32.51 0.64
C SER A 324 -8.87 32.38 -0.88
N THR A 325 -7.83 32.06 -1.65
CA THR A 325 -7.96 31.81 -3.10
C THR A 325 -8.60 30.47 -3.43
N PHE A 326 -8.64 29.54 -2.47
CA PHE A 326 -9.20 28.21 -2.68
C PHE A 326 -10.01 27.66 -1.49
N VAL A 327 -10.09 28.35 -0.35
CA VAL A 327 -10.92 27.94 0.80
C VAL A 327 -11.95 29.01 1.15
N SER A 328 -13.19 28.59 1.36
CA SER A 328 -14.29 29.42 1.88
C SER A 328 -15.04 28.71 3.02
N THR A 329 -15.37 29.43 4.08
CA THR A 329 -16.03 28.88 5.29
C THR A 329 -17.43 29.47 5.56
N ASN A 330 -17.86 30.41 4.70
CA ASN A 330 -19.18 31.05 4.72
C ASN A 330 -20.14 30.41 3.72
N VAL A 331 -20.09 29.08 3.62
CA VAL A 331 -20.94 28.29 2.74
C VAL A 331 -21.85 27.42 3.61
N SER A 332 -23.13 27.34 3.24
CA SER A 332 -24.08 26.47 3.93
C SER A 332 -25.21 26.03 3.02
N PHE A 333 -25.70 24.83 3.25
CA PHE A 333 -26.85 24.25 2.57
C PHE A 333 -27.53 23.22 3.47
N TYR A 334 -28.78 22.87 3.18
CA TYR A 334 -29.55 21.94 3.98
C TYR A 334 -29.36 20.50 3.49
N ASN A 335 -29.04 19.60 4.41
CA ASN A 335 -28.97 18.17 4.17
C ASN A 335 -30.31 17.54 4.60
N LYS A 336 -31.15 17.22 3.61
CA LYS A 336 -32.47 16.58 3.84
C LYS A 336 -32.37 15.22 4.54
N ARG A 337 -31.30 14.47 4.31
CA ARG A 337 -31.11 13.14 4.92
C ARG A 337 -30.80 13.23 6.41
N GLU A 338 -30.00 14.21 6.80
CA GLU A 338 -29.60 14.43 8.21
C GLU A 338 -30.54 15.39 8.96
N ALA A 339 -31.44 16.06 8.23
CA ALA A 339 -32.31 17.13 8.71
C ALA A 339 -31.54 18.27 9.41
N LYS A 340 -30.37 18.62 8.87
CA LYS A 340 -29.43 19.61 9.42
C LYS A 340 -28.93 20.58 8.36
N THR A 341 -28.48 21.75 8.80
CA THR A 341 -27.76 22.69 7.94
C THR A 341 -26.26 22.38 7.98
N VAL A 342 -25.69 22.03 6.84
CA VAL A 342 -24.24 21.85 6.69
C VAL A 342 -23.57 23.21 6.77
N ARG A 343 -22.63 23.37 7.71
CA ARG A 343 -21.71 24.50 7.77
C ARG A 343 -20.47 24.14 6.95
N ALA A 344 -20.51 24.33 5.64
CA ALA A 344 -19.49 23.79 4.76
C ALA A 344 -18.16 24.57 4.83
N ILE A 345 -17.05 23.82 4.81
CA ILE A 345 -15.72 24.28 4.42
C ILE A 345 -15.57 23.92 2.95
N GLN A 346 -15.68 24.92 2.08
CA GLN A 346 -15.58 24.72 0.64
C GLN A 346 -14.14 24.84 0.17
N ILE A 347 -13.67 23.83 -0.55
CA ILE A 347 -12.39 23.80 -1.25
C ILE A 347 -12.67 23.94 -2.75
N ASP A 348 -12.24 25.05 -3.34
CA ASP A 348 -12.16 25.21 -4.79
C ASP A 348 -10.92 24.47 -5.30
N VAL A 349 -11.13 23.28 -5.86
CA VAL A 349 -10.04 22.43 -6.36
C VAL A 349 -9.32 23.09 -7.53
N GLY A 350 -10.03 23.82 -8.40
CA GLY A 350 -9.41 24.59 -9.48
C GLY A 350 -8.58 25.77 -8.95
N GLY A 351 -9.01 26.38 -7.85
CA GLY A 351 -8.23 27.35 -7.08
C GLY A 351 -6.95 26.74 -6.51
N LEU A 352 -7.08 25.56 -5.88
CA LEU A 352 -5.95 24.81 -5.35
C LEU A 352 -4.93 24.48 -6.44
N VAL A 353 -5.36 24.04 -7.62
CA VAL A 353 -4.47 23.78 -8.78
C VAL A 353 -3.65 25.02 -9.15
N ARG A 354 -4.30 26.19 -9.24
CA ARG A 354 -3.63 27.46 -9.57
C ARG A 354 -2.65 27.90 -8.49
N TRP A 355 -3.02 27.77 -7.23
CA TRP A 355 -2.13 28.09 -6.11
C TRP A 355 -0.94 27.12 -6.04
N ASN A 356 -1.15 25.82 -6.23
CA ASN A 356 -0.10 24.81 -6.16
C ASN A 356 1.03 25.05 -7.18
N ALA A 357 0.67 25.59 -8.36
CA ALA A 357 1.62 25.93 -9.42
C ALA A 357 2.55 27.11 -9.08
N THR A 358 2.22 27.95 -8.10
CA THR A 358 2.96 29.19 -7.79
C THR A 358 3.32 29.35 -6.31
N ASN A 359 2.82 28.47 -5.44
CA ASN A 359 3.01 28.51 -4.00
C ASN A 359 4.50 28.38 -3.60
N VAL A 360 5.01 29.38 -2.88
CA VAL A 360 6.36 29.36 -2.29
C VAL A 360 6.35 29.14 -0.78
N SER A 361 5.16 29.18 -0.15
CA SER A 361 4.99 29.07 1.30
C SER A 361 5.19 27.63 1.78
N VAL A 362 4.75 26.64 1.00
CA VAL A 362 4.83 25.21 1.36
C VAL A 362 5.65 24.39 0.36
N SER A 363 5.43 24.56 -0.95
CA SER A 363 6.01 23.70 -1.99
C SER A 363 7.53 23.53 -1.94
N PRO A 364 8.36 24.55 -1.67
CA PRO A 364 9.82 24.38 -1.59
C PRO A 364 10.29 23.38 -0.52
N PHE A 365 9.44 23.09 0.47
CA PHE A 365 9.75 22.21 1.59
C PHE A 365 9.11 20.83 1.47
N LEU A 366 8.26 20.60 0.46
CA LEU A 366 7.64 19.30 0.21
C LEU A 366 8.55 18.41 -0.64
N PRO A 367 8.57 17.08 -0.41
CA PRO A 367 9.40 16.15 -1.18
C PRO A 367 9.15 16.18 -2.70
N LEU A 368 7.90 16.34 -3.12
CA LEU A 368 7.50 16.39 -4.54
C LEU A 368 7.26 17.82 -5.04
N HIS A 369 7.57 18.81 -4.22
CA HIS A 369 7.36 20.24 -4.49
C HIS A 369 5.94 20.63 -4.94
N ASN A 370 4.93 19.82 -4.62
CA ASN A 370 3.52 20.07 -4.91
C ASN A 370 2.67 19.43 -3.82
N VAL A 371 1.57 20.08 -3.45
CA VAL A 371 0.55 19.51 -2.57
C VAL A 371 -0.24 18.45 -3.35
N GLY A 372 -0.16 17.20 -2.91
CA GLY A 372 -0.92 16.07 -3.44
C GLY A 372 -1.89 15.46 -2.42
N THR A 373 -1.67 15.68 -1.12
CA THR A 373 -2.56 15.22 -0.05
C THR A 373 -3.04 16.39 0.81
N VAL A 374 -4.36 16.55 0.95
CA VAL A 374 -4.97 17.59 1.78
C VAL A 374 -5.80 16.94 2.90
N PHE A 375 -5.51 17.28 4.15
CA PHE A 375 -6.36 16.94 5.28
C PHE A 375 -7.15 18.16 5.74
N VAL A 376 -8.47 18.05 5.83
CA VAL A 376 -9.33 19.16 6.28
C VAL A 376 -10.27 18.68 7.37
N ALA A 377 -10.41 19.48 8.43
CA ALA A 377 -11.36 19.19 9.50
C ALA A 377 -12.04 20.46 10.03
N ASP A 378 -13.30 20.31 10.36
CA ASP A 378 -14.09 21.30 11.09
C ASP A 378 -13.94 21.07 12.60
N VAL A 379 -13.28 22.00 13.28
CA VAL A 379 -13.14 21.99 14.74
C VAL A 379 -13.97 23.10 15.39
N ARG A 380 -14.96 23.64 14.66
CA ARG A 380 -15.95 24.56 15.22
C ARG A 380 -16.89 23.83 16.16
N THR A 381 -17.42 24.57 17.13
CA THR A 381 -18.53 24.10 17.96
C THR A 381 -19.83 24.41 17.24
N LEU A 382 -20.55 23.38 16.79
CA LEU A 382 -21.78 23.53 16.03
C LEU A 382 -23.03 23.27 16.90
N ALA A 383 -24.09 24.03 16.63
CA ALA A 383 -25.41 23.76 17.22
C ALA A 383 -25.95 22.42 16.69
N SER A 384 -26.85 21.76 17.43
CA SER A 384 -27.42 20.46 17.07
C SER A 384 -28.21 20.45 15.75
N THR A 385 -28.68 21.61 15.30
CA THR A 385 -29.37 21.80 14.01
C THR A 385 -28.40 21.91 12.83
N ASN A 386 -27.10 21.96 13.10
CA ASN A 386 -26.04 22.09 12.11
C ASN A 386 -25.15 20.84 12.14
N GLU A 387 -24.44 20.62 11.04
CA GLU A 387 -23.41 19.60 10.92
C GLU A 387 -22.16 20.13 10.21
N PRO A 388 -20.97 19.57 10.49
CA PRO A 388 -19.79 19.91 9.73
C PRO A 388 -19.90 19.33 8.32
N GLY A 389 -19.12 19.88 7.39
CA GLY A 389 -19.01 19.28 6.07
C GLY A 389 -17.92 19.91 5.22
N ILE A 390 -17.22 19.11 4.45
CA ILE A 390 -16.23 19.58 3.49
C ILE A 390 -16.85 19.53 2.10
N ARG A 391 -16.81 20.62 1.32
CA ARG A 391 -17.33 20.61 -0.06
C ARG A 391 -16.23 20.85 -1.07
N LEU A 392 -16.04 19.93 -2.01
CA LEU A 392 -15.16 20.09 -3.16
C LEU A 392 -15.96 20.67 -4.32
N VAL A 393 -15.50 21.79 -4.88
CA VAL A 393 -16.07 22.43 -6.07
C VAL A 393 -15.01 22.62 -7.15
N ASN A 394 -15.44 22.81 -8.41
CA ASN A 394 -14.55 23.05 -9.56
C ASN A 394 -13.48 21.96 -9.72
N GLY A 395 -13.84 20.70 -9.42
CA GLY A 395 -12.93 19.56 -9.37
C GLY A 395 -12.64 18.86 -10.69
N THR A 396 -13.10 19.38 -11.83
CA THR A 396 -12.94 18.73 -13.14
C THR A 396 -11.48 18.37 -13.45
N ASN A 397 -10.54 19.26 -13.09
CA ASN A 397 -9.10 19.05 -13.23
C ASN A 397 -8.45 19.04 -11.84
N LEU A 398 -7.51 18.12 -11.63
CA LEU A 398 -6.76 17.99 -10.39
C LEU A 398 -5.31 18.48 -10.57
N PRO A 399 -4.54 18.67 -9.48
CA PRO A 399 -3.09 18.86 -9.56
C PRO A 399 -2.42 17.74 -10.38
N PRO A 400 -1.33 18.03 -11.13
CA PRO A 400 -0.75 17.06 -12.08
C PRO A 400 -0.29 15.73 -11.48
N LEU A 401 0.08 15.71 -10.18
CA LEU A 401 0.48 14.50 -9.46
C LEU A 401 -0.68 13.78 -8.78
N GLY A 402 -1.92 14.23 -9.01
CA GLY A 402 -3.11 13.71 -8.35
C GLY A 402 -3.49 14.48 -7.09
N LEU A 403 -4.61 14.07 -6.48
CA LEU A 403 -5.13 14.66 -5.25
C LEU A 403 -5.83 13.63 -4.38
N THR A 404 -5.39 13.54 -3.13
CA THR A 404 -6.11 12.87 -2.06
C THR A 404 -6.64 13.89 -1.06
N VAL A 405 -7.94 13.87 -0.81
CA VAL A 405 -8.57 14.68 0.25
C VAL A 405 -9.06 13.77 1.36
N ALA A 406 -8.65 14.06 2.59
CA ALA A 406 -9.03 13.30 3.77
C ALA A 406 -9.68 14.20 4.81
N THR A 407 -10.69 13.70 5.51
CA THR A 407 -11.41 14.44 6.54
C THR A 407 -12.12 13.50 7.53
N PRO A 408 -12.21 13.86 8.81
CA PRO A 408 -13.09 13.18 9.75
C PRO A 408 -14.57 13.52 9.54
N ASP A 409 -14.88 14.53 8.71
CA ASP A 409 -16.22 15.06 8.50
C ASP A 409 -16.91 14.46 7.25
N PRO A 410 -18.23 14.64 7.10
CA PRO A 410 -18.91 14.32 5.84
C PRO A 410 -18.38 15.20 4.69
N LEU A 411 -18.16 14.60 3.53
CA LEU A 411 -17.64 15.28 2.35
C LEU A 411 -18.64 15.30 1.20
N TYR A 412 -18.72 16.43 0.52
CA TYR A 412 -19.62 16.71 -0.60
C TYR A 412 -18.79 17.01 -1.85
N ILE A 413 -19.09 16.35 -2.96
CA ILE A 413 -18.48 16.64 -4.26
C ILE A 413 -19.54 17.32 -5.11
N GLN A 414 -19.30 18.56 -5.53
CA GLN A 414 -20.23 19.29 -6.39
C GLN A 414 -19.75 19.36 -7.83
N GLY A 415 -20.58 18.84 -8.73
CA GLY A 415 -20.31 18.77 -10.15
C GLY A 415 -19.29 17.69 -10.53
N ASN A 416 -18.71 17.83 -11.72
CA ASN A 416 -17.74 16.88 -12.22
C ASN A 416 -16.44 16.91 -11.41
N TYR A 417 -15.85 15.75 -11.15
CA TYR A 417 -14.61 15.61 -10.40
C TYR A 417 -13.65 14.65 -11.12
N ASN A 418 -12.43 15.14 -11.38
CA ASN A 418 -11.39 14.43 -12.11
C ASN A 418 -11.90 13.86 -13.44
N ALA A 419 -12.64 14.66 -14.19
CA ALA A 419 -13.36 14.24 -15.38
C ALA A 419 -12.95 15.09 -16.58
N PRO A 420 -11.72 14.88 -17.11
CA PRO A 420 -11.31 15.51 -18.36
C PRO A 420 -12.29 15.12 -19.48
N ALA A 421 -12.26 15.87 -20.59
CA ALA A 421 -13.26 15.73 -21.65
C ALA A 421 -13.45 14.29 -22.17
N SER A 422 -12.39 13.47 -22.19
CA SER A 422 -12.44 12.06 -22.61
C SER A 422 -13.14 11.12 -21.62
N ALA A 423 -13.20 11.48 -20.34
CA ALA A 423 -13.78 10.69 -19.26
C ALA A 423 -15.25 11.07 -18.97
N LEU A 424 -15.71 12.24 -19.42
CA LEU A 424 -17.07 12.72 -19.15
C LEU A 424 -18.13 11.73 -19.66
N GLY A 425 -18.94 11.20 -18.73
CA GLY A 425 -20.01 10.26 -19.02
C GLY A 425 -19.57 8.85 -19.38
N THR A 426 -18.26 8.55 -19.38
CA THR A 426 -17.71 7.26 -19.84
C THR A 426 -16.99 6.49 -18.72
N THR A 427 -16.71 5.21 -18.97
CA THR A 427 -15.85 4.38 -18.12
C THR A 427 -14.37 4.43 -18.54
N ASN A 428 -14.01 5.32 -19.48
CA ASN A 428 -12.64 5.51 -19.92
C ASN A 428 -11.89 6.43 -18.96
N THR A 429 -10.97 5.85 -18.18
CA THR A 429 -10.18 6.60 -17.20
C THR A 429 -8.77 6.93 -17.66
N THR A 430 -8.33 6.60 -18.88
CA THR A 430 -6.94 6.83 -19.33
C THR A 430 -6.42 8.25 -19.14
N GLY A 431 -7.31 9.25 -19.27
CA GLY A 431 -6.99 10.67 -19.07
C GLY A 431 -7.12 11.19 -17.63
N THR A 432 -7.70 10.42 -16.71
CA THR A 432 -7.91 10.84 -15.32
C THR A 432 -6.58 10.87 -14.55
N LEU A 433 -6.54 11.70 -13.51
CA LEU A 433 -5.41 11.82 -12.60
C LEU A 433 -5.63 10.95 -11.36
N PRO A 434 -4.56 10.59 -10.63
CA PRO A 434 -4.69 9.78 -9.42
C PRO A 434 -5.49 10.52 -8.35
N ALA A 435 -6.61 9.96 -7.90
CA ALA A 435 -7.49 10.66 -6.96
C ALA A 435 -8.10 9.73 -5.91
N SER A 436 -8.09 10.15 -4.64
CA SER A 436 -8.88 9.49 -3.61
C SER A 436 -9.54 10.48 -2.66
N ILE A 437 -10.62 10.04 -2.04
CA ILE A 437 -11.33 10.77 -1.02
C ILE A 437 -11.57 9.84 0.16
N ALA A 438 -11.10 10.26 1.34
CA ALA A 438 -11.27 9.54 2.60
C ALA A 438 -12.10 10.40 3.57
N ALA A 439 -13.33 9.99 3.89
CA ALA A 439 -14.26 10.82 4.64
C ALA A 439 -15.14 9.98 5.58
N ASP A 440 -15.90 10.64 6.46
CA ASP A 440 -16.92 9.97 7.28
C ASP A 440 -18.05 9.40 6.41
N ALA A 441 -18.56 10.23 5.51
CA ALA A 441 -19.56 9.91 4.49
C ALA A 441 -19.27 10.75 3.23
N ILE A 442 -19.61 10.26 2.04
CA ILE A 442 -19.46 11.02 0.78
C ILE A 442 -20.84 11.23 0.14
N THR A 443 -21.14 12.47 -0.24
CA THR A 443 -22.38 12.85 -0.94
C THR A 443 -22.04 13.49 -2.28
N ILE A 444 -22.73 13.08 -3.34
CA ILE A 444 -22.57 13.69 -4.66
C ILE A 444 -23.68 14.72 -4.89
N LEU A 445 -23.27 15.94 -5.20
CA LEU A 445 -24.12 17.05 -5.59
C LEU A 445 -23.87 17.28 -7.09
N SER A 446 -24.93 17.29 -7.88
CA SER A 446 -24.83 17.29 -9.32
C SER A 446 -24.26 18.59 -9.89
N VAL A 447 -23.96 18.59 -11.20
CA VAL A 447 -23.62 19.83 -11.93
C VAL A 447 -24.71 20.91 -11.88
N ASN A 448 -25.96 20.55 -11.56
CA ASN A 448 -27.09 21.47 -11.43
C ASN A 448 -27.40 21.83 -9.96
N TRP A 449 -26.62 21.32 -9.00
CA TRP A 449 -26.87 21.60 -7.58
C TRP A 449 -26.89 23.09 -7.28
N SER A 450 -27.90 23.51 -6.49
CA SER A 450 -28.06 24.87 -6.01
C SER A 450 -28.34 24.86 -4.51
N ASP A 451 -27.48 25.52 -3.73
CA ASP A 451 -27.64 25.65 -2.27
C ASP A 451 -28.98 26.28 -1.88
N ALA A 452 -29.49 27.21 -2.70
CA ALA A 452 -30.77 27.87 -2.49
C ALA A 452 -31.96 26.89 -2.53
N ASN A 453 -31.81 25.76 -3.24
CA ASN A 453 -32.87 24.76 -3.37
C ASN A 453 -32.74 23.63 -2.34
N SER A 454 -31.65 23.59 -1.57
CA SER A 454 -31.32 22.45 -0.69
C SER A 454 -32.38 22.13 0.37
N SER A 455 -33.13 23.12 0.83
CA SER A 455 -34.26 22.94 1.77
C SER A 455 -35.62 22.77 1.09
N LEU A 456 -35.71 23.03 -0.22
CA LEU A 456 -36.95 22.96 -0.98
C LEU A 456 -37.36 21.49 -1.26
N PRO A 457 -38.62 21.25 -1.66
CA PRO A 457 -39.07 19.92 -2.07
C PRO A 457 -38.23 19.34 -3.20
N LEU A 458 -38.22 18.01 -3.30
CA LEU A 458 -37.43 17.22 -4.25
C LEU A 458 -37.59 17.69 -5.70
N ALA A 459 -38.81 18.10 -6.08
CA ALA A 459 -39.12 18.65 -7.41
C ALA A 459 -38.36 19.95 -7.76
N SER A 460 -37.76 20.64 -6.78
CA SER A 460 -36.92 21.83 -6.98
C SER A 460 -35.41 21.51 -6.99
N ARG A 461 -35.03 20.27 -6.70
CA ARG A 461 -33.64 19.80 -6.60
C ARG A 461 -33.33 18.83 -7.75
N ILE A 462 -33.50 19.28 -8.99
CA ILE A 462 -33.34 18.42 -10.18
C ILE A 462 -31.86 18.27 -10.54
N ALA A 463 -31.36 17.04 -10.55
CA ALA A 463 -29.96 16.76 -10.82
C ALA A 463 -29.59 16.89 -12.30
N GLY A 464 -28.33 17.20 -12.56
CA GLY A 464 -27.69 17.09 -13.88
C GLY A 464 -26.72 15.91 -13.96
N SER A 465 -26.53 15.33 -15.15
CA SER A 465 -25.57 14.24 -15.33
C SER A 465 -24.16 14.65 -14.90
N THR A 466 -23.52 13.81 -14.09
CA THR A 466 -22.28 14.13 -13.38
C THR A 466 -21.30 12.96 -13.47
N THR A 467 -20.01 13.26 -13.64
CA THR A 467 -18.93 12.27 -13.68
C THR A 467 -17.95 12.49 -12.53
N VAL A 468 -17.67 11.44 -11.78
CA VAL A 468 -16.74 11.46 -10.64
C VAL A 468 -15.74 10.31 -10.77
N ASN A 469 -14.45 10.64 -10.89
CA ASN A 469 -13.38 9.65 -10.96
C ASN A 469 -12.46 9.76 -9.73
N ALA A 470 -12.64 8.89 -8.74
CA ALA A 470 -11.81 8.85 -7.54
C ALA A 470 -12.04 7.56 -6.75
N ALA A 471 -11.03 7.09 -6.03
CA ALA A 471 -11.24 6.05 -5.03
C ALA A 471 -11.87 6.63 -3.76
N PHE A 472 -12.84 5.94 -3.19
CA PHE A 472 -13.54 6.33 -1.96
C PHE A 472 -13.22 5.39 -0.82
N LEU A 473 -12.77 5.95 0.30
CA LEU A 473 -12.71 5.29 1.59
C LEU A 473 -13.68 6.03 2.53
N THR A 474 -14.84 5.46 2.80
CA THR A 474 -15.84 6.14 3.61
C THR A 474 -16.71 5.18 4.38
N GLY A 475 -17.41 5.69 5.39
CA GLY A 475 -18.36 4.92 6.18
C GLY A 475 -19.74 4.83 5.53
N ILE A 476 -20.49 3.82 5.97
CA ILE A 476 -21.92 3.64 5.70
C ILE A 476 -22.71 3.69 7.02
N VAL A 477 -24.03 3.55 6.99
CA VAL A 477 -24.85 3.26 8.18
C VAL A 477 -25.22 1.78 8.21
N ALA A 478 -25.56 1.21 9.36
CA ALA A 478 -25.94 -0.20 9.46
C ALA A 478 -27.43 -0.41 9.25
N SER A 479 -27.81 -1.46 8.52
CA SER A 479 -29.19 -1.95 8.49
C SER A 479 -29.61 -2.48 9.86
N THR A 480 -30.83 -2.15 10.28
CA THR A 480 -31.45 -2.53 11.55
C THR A 480 -32.91 -2.89 11.29
N SER A 481 -33.56 -3.58 12.22
CA SER A 481 -34.96 -4.00 12.04
C SER A 481 -35.95 -2.84 11.83
N ALA A 482 -35.53 -1.59 12.05
CA ALA A 482 -36.31 -0.39 11.85
C ALA A 482 -35.90 0.42 10.60
N SER A 483 -34.72 0.19 10.04
CA SER A 483 -34.16 1.04 8.96
C SER A 483 -33.12 0.30 8.13
N ASP A 484 -33.18 0.50 6.81
CA ASP A 484 -32.21 -0.04 5.85
C ASP A 484 -31.02 0.92 5.67
N SER A 485 -29.85 0.42 5.28
CA SER A 485 -28.69 1.28 5.04
C SER A 485 -28.77 2.06 3.73
N GLY A 486 -29.59 1.56 2.80
CA GLY A 486 -29.68 2.00 1.41
C GLY A 486 -28.69 1.31 0.47
N GLY A 487 -27.92 0.33 0.99
CA GLY A 487 -26.97 -0.47 0.22
C GLY A 487 -25.84 0.30 -0.45
N VAL A 488 -25.06 -0.42 -1.27
CA VAL A 488 -23.92 0.17 -1.99
C VAL A 488 -24.35 1.22 -3.01
N GLU A 489 -25.57 1.10 -3.52
CA GLU A 489 -26.17 2.05 -4.46
C GLU A 489 -26.46 3.42 -3.85
N ASN A 490 -26.27 3.56 -2.53
CA ASN A 490 -26.35 4.77 -1.73
C ASN A 490 -25.08 4.97 -0.85
N PHE A 491 -23.99 4.27 -1.18
CA PHE A 491 -22.67 4.47 -0.55
C PHE A 491 -22.14 5.88 -0.82
N PRO A 492 -22.07 6.35 -2.08
CA PRO A 492 -22.23 7.77 -2.36
C PRO A 492 -23.69 8.15 -2.13
N ARG A 493 -23.91 9.14 -1.27
CA ARG A 493 -25.26 9.63 -0.95
C ARG A 493 -25.73 10.67 -1.96
N PHE A 494 -27.04 10.90 -2.01
CA PHE A 494 -27.68 11.86 -2.90
C PHE A 494 -28.68 12.75 -2.17
N LEU A 495 -28.85 13.98 -2.66
CA LEU A 495 -29.79 14.98 -2.15
C LEU A 495 -30.61 15.64 -3.27
N GLU A 496 -30.77 14.97 -4.41
CA GLU A 496 -31.44 15.54 -5.60
C GLU A 496 -32.33 14.49 -6.27
N ASP A 497 -33.22 14.95 -7.14
CA ASP A 497 -33.94 14.09 -8.07
C ASP A 497 -33.07 13.77 -9.28
N TRP A 498 -32.55 12.54 -9.33
CA TRP A 498 -31.71 12.07 -10.43
C TRP A 498 -32.47 11.26 -11.49
N SER A 499 -33.81 11.25 -11.46
CA SER A 499 -34.61 10.37 -12.32
C SER A 499 -34.35 10.54 -13.83
N SER A 500 -33.86 11.71 -14.26
CA SER A 500 -33.51 12.02 -15.65
C SER A 500 -32.01 12.26 -15.87
N ALA A 501 -31.16 11.85 -14.93
CA ALA A 501 -29.73 12.10 -14.94
C ALA A 501 -28.90 10.82 -14.73
N THR A 502 -27.67 10.86 -15.22
CA THR A 502 -26.71 9.77 -15.05
C THR A 502 -25.62 10.19 -14.09
N LEU A 503 -25.31 9.33 -13.12
CA LEU A 503 -24.07 9.39 -12.39
C LEU A 503 -23.09 8.38 -13.00
N THR A 504 -22.04 8.90 -13.62
CA THR A 504 -20.88 8.10 -14.02
C THR A 504 -19.84 8.15 -12.91
N TYR A 505 -19.49 6.99 -12.37
CA TYR A 505 -18.48 6.88 -11.32
C TYR A 505 -17.42 5.86 -11.73
N ASN A 506 -16.16 6.27 -11.75
CA ASN A 506 -15.05 5.34 -11.90
C ASN A 506 -14.12 5.42 -10.70
N GLY A 507 -13.94 4.32 -10.00
CA GLY A 507 -13.15 4.31 -8.78
C GLY A 507 -13.28 3.02 -8.00
N SER A 508 -12.72 3.02 -6.79
CA SER A 508 -12.79 1.90 -5.86
C SER A 508 -13.61 2.34 -4.65
N MET A 509 -14.73 1.67 -4.38
CA MET A 509 -15.54 1.91 -3.17
C MET A 509 -15.05 1.00 -2.05
N VAL A 510 -14.42 1.56 -1.03
CA VAL A 510 -13.88 0.83 0.12
C VAL A 510 -14.63 1.24 1.37
N CYS A 511 -15.49 0.35 1.87
CA CYS A 511 -16.28 0.55 3.09
C CYS A 511 -15.72 -0.28 4.24
N MET A 512 -15.08 0.40 5.20
CA MET A 512 -14.39 -0.28 6.31
C MET A 512 -15.04 -0.05 7.67
N PHE A 513 -15.90 0.96 7.80
CA PHE A 513 -16.47 1.41 9.07
C PHE A 513 -17.87 1.99 8.90
N TYR A 514 -18.53 2.26 10.02
CA TYR A 514 -19.79 3.00 10.04
C TYR A 514 -19.52 4.49 10.29
N SER A 515 -20.25 5.35 9.58
CA SER A 515 -20.18 6.81 9.73
C SER A 515 -20.56 7.20 11.16
N ALA A 516 -19.77 8.09 11.76
CA ALA A 516 -19.99 8.65 13.09
C ALA A 516 -20.69 10.01 13.08
N ILE A 517 -20.67 10.73 11.96
CA ILE A 517 -21.28 12.06 11.87
C ILE A 517 -22.55 12.02 11.03
N ALA A 518 -22.45 11.58 9.78
CA ALA A 518 -23.59 11.49 8.88
C ALA A 518 -24.39 10.19 9.14
N THR A 519 -25.09 10.13 10.27
CA THR A 519 -25.77 8.91 10.74
C THR A 519 -27.20 8.72 10.21
N GLY A 520 -27.68 9.61 9.34
CA GLY A 520 -29.02 9.58 8.77
C GLY A 520 -29.31 8.29 8.00
N MET A 521 -30.30 7.54 8.48
CA MET A 521 -30.75 6.29 7.86
C MET A 521 -31.37 6.52 6.49
N TRP A 522 -31.34 5.51 5.63
CA TRP A 522 -32.08 5.56 4.39
C TRP A 522 -33.57 5.35 4.66
N GLN A 523 -34.41 6.25 4.15
CA GLN A 523 -35.86 6.22 4.37
C GLN A 523 -36.66 5.80 3.12
N GLY A 524 -36.06 5.89 1.94
CA GLY A 524 -36.72 5.61 0.66
C GLY A 524 -36.47 6.70 -0.37
N ILE A 525 -37.22 6.64 -1.48
CA ILE A 525 -37.12 7.56 -2.61
C ILE A 525 -38.43 8.29 -2.87
N GLY A 526 -38.38 9.37 -3.64
CA GLY A 526 -39.57 10.10 -4.10
C GLY A 526 -40.07 11.18 -3.14
N PRO A 527 -41.19 11.82 -3.48
CA PRO A 527 -41.65 13.05 -2.80
C PRO A 527 -42.11 12.82 -1.36
N THR A 528 -42.47 11.59 -0.98
CA THR A 528 -42.86 11.24 0.39
C THR A 528 -41.71 11.39 1.37
N TYR A 529 -40.51 10.93 0.98
CA TYR A 529 -39.32 11.02 1.83
C TYR A 529 -38.53 12.30 1.59
N ASP A 530 -38.68 12.91 0.40
CA ASP A 530 -38.10 14.21 0.07
C ASP A 530 -36.57 14.26 0.27
N ILE A 531 -35.86 13.17 -0.02
CA ILE A 531 -34.39 13.12 0.07
C ILE A 531 -33.78 13.10 -1.33
N TYR A 532 -34.08 12.07 -2.14
CA TYR A 532 -33.52 11.89 -3.47
C TYR A 532 -34.38 10.94 -4.33
N ASN A 533 -34.09 10.91 -5.63
CA ASN A 533 -34.40 9.78 -6.51
C ASN A 533 -33.09 9.26 -7.13
N PRO A 534 -32.98 7.95 -7.44
CA PRO A 534 -31.73 7.35 -7.89
C PRO A 534 -31.37 7.74 -9.34
N PRO A 535 -30.07 7.91 -9.66
CA PRO A 535 -29.62 8.14 -11.03
C PRO A 535 -29.62 6.85 -11.85
N THR A 536 -29.52 7.00 -13.17
CA THR A 536 -28.90 5.95 -14.00
C THR A 536 -27.44 5.80 -13.56
N ARG A 537 -27.02 4.58 -13.20
CA ARG A 537 -25.67 4.30 -12.68
C ARG A 537 -24.77 3.72 -13.76
N ASN A 538 -23.69 4.44 -14.09
CA ASN A 538 -22.61 3.93 -14.93
C ASN A 538 -21.35 3.81 -14.06
N TRP A 539 -21.21 2.69 -13.33
CA TRP A 539 -20.21 2.53 -12.28
C TRP A 539 -19.17 1.49 -12.65
N GLY A 540 -17.89 1.85 -12.55
CA GLY A 540 -16.78 0.96 -12.83
C GLY A 540 -15.56 1.17 -11.95
N LEU A 541 -14.66 0.19 -11.94
CA LEU A 541 -13.32 0.34 -11.39
C LEU A 541 -12.47 1.22 -12.30
N ASP A 542 -11.80 2.21 -11.72
CA ASP A 542 -10.77 2.98 -12.42
C ASP A 542 -9.58 2.07 -12.75
N GLN A 543 -9.37 1.80 -14.04
CA GLN A 543 -8.31 0.92 -14.54
C GLN A 543 -6.90 1.47 -14.27
N ASN A 544 -6.78 2.78 -14.01
CA ASN A 544 -5.50 3.39 -13.69
C ASN A 544 -4.89 2.85 -12.40
N PHE A 545 -5.68 2.32 -11.46
CA PHE A 545 -5.14 1.79 -10.19
C PHE A 545 -4.26 0.53 -10.35
N GLN A 546 -4.22 -0.04 -11.56
CA GLN A 546 -3.30 -1.12 -11.93
C GLN A 546 -1.90 -0.62 -12.33
N TYR A 547 -1.64 0.69 -12.30
CA TYR A 547 -0.35 1.29 -12.59
C TYR A 547 0.17 2.06 -11.38
N GLN A 548 1.41 1.76 -10.96
CA GLN A 548 1.99 2.29 -9.71
C GLN A 548 2.05 3.82 -9.68
N ASN A 549 2.42 4.45 -10.80
CA ASN A 549 2.49 5.90 -10.96
C ASN A 549 1.11 6.57 -11.11
N LYS A 550 0.03 5.78 -11.07
CA LYS A 550 -1.35 6.24 -11.16
C LYS A 550 -2.16 5.96 -9.90
N LEU A 551 -1.52 5.49 -8.83
CA LEU A 551 -2.13 5.40 -7.51
C LEU A 551 -2.32 6.80 -6.90
N PRO A 552 -3.45 7.07 -6.23
CA PRO A 552 -3.66 8.32 -5.51
C PRO A 552 -2.52 8.62 -4.51
N PRO A 553 -2.17 9.89 -4.29
CA PRO A 553 -1.23 10.26 -3.23
C PRO A 553 -1.62 9.66 -1.88
N SER A 554 -0.64 9.19 -1.10
CA SER A 554 -0.88 8.59 0.22
C SER A 554 -1.82 7.37 0.21
N THR A 555 -1.94 6.64 -0.92
CA THR A 555 -2.72 5.39 -1.02
C THR A 555 -2.27 4.38 0.04
N PRO A 556 -3.17 3.96 0.96
CA PRO A 556 -2.86 2.91 1.92
C PRO A 556 -2.41 1.65 1.19
N SER A 557 -1.24 1.15 1.56
CA SER A 557 -0.59 0.04 0.87
C SER A 557 0.15 -0.86 1.85
N LEU A 558 0.16 -2.17 1.59
CA LEU A 558 0.96 -3.13 2.33
C LEU A 558 2.34 -3.16 1.69
N MET A 559 3.37 -2.97 2.49
CA MET A 559 4.75 -3.11 2.05
C MET A 559 5.25 -4.47 2.50
N ILE A 560 5.31 -5.42 1.57
CA ILE A 560 5.76 -6.78 1.80
C ILE A 560 7.15 -6.94 1.20
N LEU A 561 8.08 -7.43 2.01
CA LEU A 561 9.35 -7.92 1.51
C LEU A 561 9.32 -9.44 1.48
N VAL A 562 9.63 -10.04 0.33
CA VAL A 562 9.71 -11.49 0.15
C VAL A 562 11.12 -11.86 -0.29
N ARG A 563 11.84 -12.66 0.51
CA ARG A 563 13.11 -13.25 0.08
C ARG A 563 12.84 -14.25 -1.06
N GLN A 564 13.44 -14.04 -2.22
CA GLN A 564 13.30 -14.91 -3.39
C GLN A 564 14.38 -15.98 -3.42
N GLY A 565 15.63 -15.59 -3.20
CA GLY A 565 16.78 -16.48 -3.33
C GLY A 565 17.91 -16.10 -2.39
N TRP A 566 18.65 -17.11 -1.95
CA TRP A 566 19.87 -16.98 -1.16
C TRP A 566 20.91 -17.94 -1.72
N HIS A 567 22.11 -17.45 -2.00
CA HIS A 567 23.13 -18.23 -2.69
C HIS A 567 24.55 -17.84 -2.25
N ILE A 568 25.45 -18.80 -2.33
CA ILE A 568 26.90 -18.64 -2.14
C ILE A 568 27.58 -18.79 -3.51
N PRO A 569 27.75 -17.71 -4.30
CA PRO A 569 28.43 -17.79 -5.59
C PRO A 569 29.96 -17.86 -5.40
N ALA A 570 30.69 -17.98 -6.51
CA ALA A 570 32.11 -17.69 -6.49
C ALA A 570 32.34 -16.20 -6.18
N ALA A 571 33.46 -15.89 -5.52
CA ALA A 571 33.81 -14.51 -5.18
C ALA A 571 33.85 -13.61 -6.41
N PHE A 572 33.33 -12.38 -6.26
CA PHE A 572 33.22 -11.38 -7.34
C PHE A 572 32.42 -11.82 -8.56
N THR A 573 31.58 -12.85 -8.42
CA THR A 573 30.67 -13.29 -9.47
C THR A 573 29.22 -13.09 -9.06
N THR A 574 28.40 -12.74 -10.03
CA THR A 574 26.96 -12.97 -9.98
C THR A 574 26.66 -14.15 -10.90
N ASN A 575 25.86 -15.13 -10.46
CA ASN A 575 25.22 -16.03 -11.41
C ASN A 575 24.27 -15.18 -12.26
N THR A 576 24.68 -14.83 -13.49
CA THR A 576 23.76 -14.39 -14.52
C THR A 576 22.97 -15.62 -14.98
N VAL A 577 21.97 -16.04 -14.21
CA VAL A 577 20.85 -16.74 -14.84
C VAL A 577 20.06 -15.64 -15.53
N SER A 578 20.21 -15.64 -16.85
CA SER A 578 19.56 -14.75 -17.81
C SER A 578 18.04 -14.84 -17.70
N CYS A 579 17.46 -14.05 -16.81
CA CYS A 579 16.18 -13.38 -16.98
C CYS A 579 16.21 -12.12 -16.09
N PHE A 580 16.78 -11.05 -16.65
CA PHE A 580 16.20 -9.73 -16.47
C PHE A 580 14.97 -9.65 -17.38
#